data_AF-A0A3R7YGP1-F1
#
_entry.id   AF-A0A3R7YGP1-F1
#
_cell.length_a   1.000
_cell.length_b   1.000
_cell.length_c   1.000
_cell.angle_alpha   90.00
_cell.angle_beta   90.00
_cell.angle_gamma   90.00
#
_symmetry.space_group_name_H-M   'P 1'
#
loop_
_entity.id
_entity.type
_entity.pdbx_description
1 polymer ?
#
loop_
_entity_poly.entity_id
_entity_poly.type
_entity_poly.pdbx_seq_one_letter_code
_entity_poly.pdbx_strand_id
1 'polypeptide(L)'
;MQVHQLAASVGLSLHHDGITGTEKQAVADDYALRLSEGVAAGTARLNDLLRPFSSQPFALCLLTNMSLCNTTDSDPFTFFVYNPLAVAHSYTIELPIIAKNAAVELANGTAVPSVVVPFVPVYSQPIANAAPHQLVVQAHVPPLSWLVYHVTFPKASSSEESTKGWDVVTESIMSAENEFVRVEVNSVTGSLVSLTNKATQTKLNVTSSLLYYQAYGKQGDSCSSGAYLFHPNTSAVHNLPAISGHNCLKTPLLASCVFQFGTWGSLQYKLRAWDHSVVVEWTVRYTGFTVVSF
;
A
#
# COMPACT_ATOMS: atom_id res chain seq x y z
N MET A 1 27.43 -13.34 -10.89
CA MET A 1 26.50 -13.62 -12.01
C MET A 1 25.05 -13.27 -11.66
N GLN A 2 24.50 -13.66 -10.50
CA GLN A 2 23.08 -13.44 -10.11
C GLN A 2 22.63 -11.97 -10.02
N VAL A 3 23.42 -11.05 -9.46
CA VAL A 3 23.08 -9.60 -9.41
C VAL A 3 22.93 -9.00 -10.81
N HIS A 4 23.69 -9.51 -11.79
CA HIS A 4 23.62 -9.05 -13.17
C HIS A 4 22.32 -9.44 -13.85
N GLN A 5 21.64 -10.51 -13.41
CA GLN A 5 20.35 -10.89 -13.97
C GLN A 5 19.26 -9.88 -13.60
N LEU A 6 19.12 -9.53 -12.33
CA LEU A 6 18.16 -8.50 -11.91
C LEU A 6 18.45 -7.15 -12.59
N ALA A 7 19.72 -6.75 -12.63
CA ALA A 7 20.12 -5.52 -13.30
C ALA A 7 19.80 -5.53 -14.81
N ALA A 8 20.00 -6.67 -15.49
CA ALA A 8 19.65 -6.83 -16.90
C ALA A 8 18.14 -6.83 -17.13
N SER A 9 17.34 -7.51 -16.29
CA SER A 9 15.87 -7.51 -16.39
C SER A 9 15.29 -6.11 -16.19
N VAL A 10 15.77 -5.37 -15.17
CA VAL A 10 15.38 -3.98 -14.96
C VAL A 10 15.85 -3.10 -16.12
N GLY A 11 17.10 -3.25 -16.58
CA GLY A 11 17.62 -2.49 -17.71
C GLY A 11 16.80 -2.70 -18.99
N LEU A 12 16.35 -3.94 -19.23
CA LEU A 12 15.50 -4.28 -20.36
C LEU A 12 14.09 -3.70 -20.21
N SER A 13 13.48 -3.74 -19.02
CA SER A 13 12.15 -3.16 -18.80
C SER A 13 12.13 -1.64 -18.95
N LEU A 14 13.28 -0.97 -18.83
CA LEU A 14 13.43 0.48 -19.11
C LEU A 14 13.48 0.80 -20.62
N HIS A 15 13.35 -0.21 -21.49
CA HIS A 15 13.10 0.02 -22.91
C HIS A 15 11.89 0.95 -23.10
N HIS A 16 11.92 1.76 -24.17
CA HIS A 16 10.86 2.72 -24.48
C HIS A 16 9.54 2.07 -24.95
N ASP A 17 9.53 0.75 -25.13
CA ASP A 17 8.32 -0.08 -25.22
C ASP A 17 8.26 -1.10 -24.07
N GLY A 18 8.77 -0.78 -22.88
CA GLY A 18 8.64 -1.63 -21.69
C GLY A 18 7.91 -0.87 -20.61
N ILE A 19 8.62 0.02 -19.92
CA ILE A 19 8.06 0.84 -18.84
C ILE A 19 6.92 1.77 -19.32
N THR A 20 6.84 2.03 -20.62
CA THR A 20 5.80 2.84 -21.26
C THR A 20 4.50 2.08 -21.47
N GLY A 21 4.50 0.73 -21.41
CA GLY A 21 3.33 -0.11 -21.67
C GLY A 21 2.84 -0.09 -23.11
N THR A 22 3.75 0.14 -24.07
CA THR A 22 3.44 0.28 -25.49
C THR A 22 3.72 -0.97 -26.33
N GLU A 23 4.20 -2.02 -25.68
CA GLU A 23 4.39 -3.35 -26.25
C GLU A 23 3.08 -4.14 -26.39
N LYS A 24 3.17 -5.30 -27.06
CA LYS A 24 2.07 -6.27 -27.08
C LYS A 24 1.96 -6.98 -25.73
N GLN A 25 0.76 -7.43 -25.39
CA GLN A 25 0.49 -8.15 -24.13
C GLN A 25 1.48 -9.28 -23.84
N ALA A 26 1.79 -10.13 -24.82
CA ALA A 26 2.73 -11.24 -24.62
C ALA A 26 4.17 -10.77 -24.29
N VAL A 27 4.56 -9.57 -24.74
CA VAL A 27 5.86 -8.97 -24.42
C VAL A 27 5.82 -8.34 -23.03
N ALA A 28 4.71 -7.70 -22.65
CA ALA A 28 4.48 -7.23 -21.28
C ALA A 28 4.58 -8.39 -20.27
N ASP A 29 3.96 -9.53 -20.61
CA ASP A 29 4.03 -10.76 -19.82
C ASP A 29 5.47 -11.30 -19.71
N ASP A 30 6.25 -11.24 -20.81
CA ASP A 30 7.69 -11.63 -20.80
C ASP A 30 8.53 -10.68 -19.94
N TYR A 31 8.28 -9.36 -19.99
CA TYR A 31 8.95 -8.41 -19.09
C TYR A 31 8.64 -8.71 -17.62
N ALA A 32 7.37 -8.96 -17.28
CA ALA A 32 6.96 -9.32 -15.93
C ALA A 32 7.62 -10.63 -15.46
N LEU A 33 7.68 -11.65 -16.32
CA LEU A 33 8.37 -12.90 -16.05
C LEU A 33 9.87 -12.69 -15.77
N ARG A 34 10.57 -11.96 -16.64
CA ARG A 34 12.01 -11.68 -16.48
C ARG A 34 12.33 -10.86 -15.24
N LEU A 35 11.46 -9.92 -14.89
CA LEU A 35 11.57 -9.15 -13.64
C LEU A 35 11.39 -10.08 -12.44
N SER A 36 10.38 -10.97 -12.47
CA SER A 36 10.16 -11.97 -11.42
C SER A 36 11.36 -12.90 -11.23
N GLU A 37 11.91 -13.45 -12.32
CA GLU A 37 13.13 -14.26 -12.29
C GLU A 37 14.34 -13.48 -11.76
N GLY A 38 14.48 -12.21 -12.17
CA GLY A 38 15.52 -11.31 -11.69
C GLY A 38 15.41 -11.09 -10.18
N VAL A 39 14.20 -10.82 -9.68
CA VAL A 39 13.94 -10.66 -8.23
C VAL A 39 14.30 -11.96 -7.50
N ALA A 40 13.86 -13.12 -7.99
CA ALA A 40 14.20 -14.41 -7.39
C ALA A 40 15.73 -14.65 -7.33
N ALA A 41 16.46 -14.35 -8.41
CA ALA A 41 17.91 -14.44 -8.44
C ALA A 41 18.58 -13.45 -7.46
N GLY A 42 18.05 -12.23 -7.35
CA GLY A 42 18.50 -11.23 -6.39
C GLY A 42 18.27 -11.65 -4.93
N THR A 43 17.09 -12.20 -4.62
CA THR A 43 16.76 -12.73 -3.30
C THR A 43 17.64 -13.91 -2.92
N ALA A 44 17.93 -14.82 -3.86
CA ALA A 44 18.87 -15.91 -3.63
C ALA A 44 20.26 -15.38 -3.27
N ARG A 45 20.73 -14.34 -3.98
CA ARG A 45 22.00 -13.70 -3.68
C ARG A 45 22.01 -12.99 -2.32
N LEU A 46 20.91 -12.33 -1.96
CA LEU A 46 20.77 -11.72 -0.63
C LEU A 46 20.86 -12.78 0.47
N ASN A 47 20.20 -13.93 0.29
CA ASN A 47 20.29 -15.06 1.22
C ASN A 47 21.71 -15.64 1.33
N ASP A 48 22.48 -15.70 0.23
CA ASP A 48 23.90 -16.08 0.30
C ASP A 48 24.72 -15.12 1.18
N LEU A 49 24.46 -13.81 1.05
CA LEU A 49 25.17 -12.78 1.81
C LEU A 49 24.77 -12.78 3.29
N LEU A 50 23.51 -13.09 3.59
CA LEU A 50 22.99 -13.11 4.96
C LEU A 50 23.21 -14.45 5.68
N ARG A 51 23.62 -15.51 4.98
CA ARG A 51 23.91 -16.84 5.55
C ARG A 51 24.80 -16.82 6.80
N PRO A 52 25.84 -15.97 6.91
CA PRO A 52 26.65 -15.89 8.12
C PRO A 52 25.88 -15.39 9.36
N PHE A 53 24.74 -14.72 9.16
CA PHE A 53 23.95 -14.07 10.20
C PHE A 53 22.60 -14.76 10.48
N SER A 54 22.15 -15.64 9.59
CA SER A 54 20.90 -16.40 9.74
C SER A 54 21.04 -17.82 9.19
N SER A 55 20.54 -18.80 9.96
CA SER A 55 20.47 -20.20 9.55
C SER A 55 19.29 -20.50 8.61
N GLN A 56 18.30 -19.62 8.53
CA GLN A 56 17.13 -19.76 7.66
C GLN A 56 17.17 -18.73 6.52
N PRO A 57 16.81 -19.12 5.29
CA PRO A 57 16.67 -18.18 4.20
C PRO A 57 15.51 -17.24 4.47
N PHE A 58 15.70 -15.96 4.17
CA PHE A 58 14.65 -14.97 4.18
C PHE A 58 13.80 -15.07 2.93
N ALA A 59 12.52 -14.74 3.06
CA ALA A 59 11.60 -14.54 1.95
C ALA A 59 11.12 -13.09 1.91
N LEU A 60 10.74 -12.64 0.71
CA LEU A 60 10.13 -11.33 0.51
C LEU A 60 8.60 -11.46 0.51
N CYS A 61 7.93 -10.62 1.29
CA CYS A 61 6.48 -10.47 1.25
C CYS A 61 6.05 -9.48 0.16
N LEU A 62 6.18 -9.85 -1.12
CA LEU A 62 5.90 -8.93 -2.24
C LEU A 62 4.40 -8.70 -2.52
N LEU A 63 3.52 -9.42 -1.83
CA LEU A 63 2.06 -9.39 -2.03
C LEU A 63 1.31 -8.87 -0.79
N THR A 64 1.95 -8.02 0.03
CA THR A 64 1.34 -7.44 1.24
C THR A 64 0.13 -6.55 0.93
N ASN A 65 0.10 -5.92 -0.24
CA ASN A 65 -1.05 -5.17 -0.76
C ASN A 65 -2.30 -6.04 -0.96
N MET A 66 -2.11 -7.33 -1.22
CA MET A 66 -3.16 -8.34 -1.36
C MET A 66 -3.43 -9.09 -0.05
N SER A 67 -2.82 -8.66 1.06
CA SER A 67 -2.82 -9.36 2.34
C SER A 67 -2.27 -10.80 2.26
N LEU A 68 -1.23 -11.01 1.44
CA LEU A 68 -0.59 -12.32 1.28
C LEU A 68 0.89 -12.27 1.67
N CYS A 69 1.27 -13.11 2.64
CA CYS A 69 2.67 -13.47 2.85
C CYS A 69 2.82 -14.81 3.60
N ASN A 70 3.36 -15.82 2.93
CA ASN A 70 3.49 -17.17 3.51
C ASN A 70 4.38 -17.24 4.76
N THR A 71 5.29 -16.28 4.97
CA THR A 71 6.20 -16.28 6.13
C THR A 71 5.61 -15.64 7.38
N THR A 72 4.47 -14.96 7.27
CA THR A 72 3.79 -14.32 8.41
C THR A 72 2.61 -15.14 8.92
N ASP A 73 2.35 -16.30 8.31
CA ASP A 73 1.39 -17.32 8.78
C ASP A 73 1.96 -18.16 9.95
N SER A 74 3.27 -18.10 10.19
CA SER A 74 3.94 -18.82 11.28
C SER A 74 4.10 -17.95 12.52
N ASP A 75 3.62 -18.44 13.67
CA ASP A 75 3.69 -17.73 14.95
C ASP A 75 4.67 -18.45 15.91
N PRO A 76 5.70 -17.78 16.46
CA PRO A 76 6.20 -16.41 16.19
C PRO A 76 7.02 -16.32 14.88
N PHE A 77 7.27 -15.10 14.39
CA PHE A 77 8.17 -14.86 13.26
C PHE A 77 9.07 -13.63 13.48
N THR A 78 10.07 -13.48 12.60
CA THR A 78 10.98 -12.33 12.59
C THR A 78 11.06 -11.72 11.20
N PHE A 79 11.19 -10.40 11.13
CA PHE A 79 11.52 -9.69 9.90
C PHE A 79 12.66 -8.70 10.16
N PHE A 80 13.31 -8.23 9.10
CA PHE A 80 14.30 -7.17 9.23
C PHE A 80 13.96 -6.03 8.27
N VAL A 81 14.37 -4.83 8.64
CA VAL A 81 14.23 -3.63 7.81
C VAL A 81 15.61 -3.09 7.54
N TYR A 82 15.97 -3.00 6.27
CA TYR A 82 17.21 -2.37 5.82
C TYR A 82 16.93 -0.93 5.39
N ASN A 83 17.70 0.01 5.92
CA ASN A 83 17.70 1.40 5.50
C ASN A 83 18.84 1.65 4.50
N PRO A 84 18.53 1.79 3.20
CA PRO A 84 19.54 2.11 2.19
C PRO A 84 19.97 3.59 2.19
N LEU A 85 19.38 4.45 3.01
CA LEU A 85 19.67 5.88 3.05
C LEU A 85 20.86 6.18 3.98
N ALA A 86 21.59 7.25 3.66
CA ALA A 86 22.67 7.79 4.50
C ALA A 86 22.17 8.60 5.72
N VAL A 87 20.86 8.57 6.00
CA VAL A 87 20.21 9.23 7.13
C VAL A 87 19.29 8.25 7.85
N ALA A 88 19.09 8.44 9.16
CA ALA A 88 18.13 7.65 9.90
C ALA A 88 16.72 7.90 9.34
N HIS A 89 15.91 6.84 9.24
CA HIS A 89 14.58 6.95 8.67
C HIS A 89 13.59 6.07 9.43
N SER A 90 12.35 6.56 9.54
CA SER A 90 11.24 5.81 10.12
C SER A 90 10.35 5.28 9.01
N TYR A 91 10.40 3.97 8.79
CA TYR A 91 9.56 3.27 7.82
C TYR A 91 8.25 2.81 8.47
N THR A 92 7.17 2.82 7.69
CA THR A 92 5.95 2.10 8.06
C THR A 92 6.00 0.74 7.39
N ILE A 93 5.95 -0.32 8.20
CA ILE A 93 5.92 -1.71 7.72
C ILE A 93 4.50 -2.24 7.94
N GLU A 94 3.90 -2.78 6.88
CA GLU A 94 2.57 -3.37 6.90
C GLU A 94 2.67 -4.85 6.53
N LEU A 95 2.37 -5.75 7.48
CA LEU A 95 2.49 -7.21 7.31
C LEU A 95 1.13 -7.91 7.46
N PRO A 96 0.73 -8.79 6.53
CA PRO A 96 -0.47 -9.61 6.68
C PRO A 96 -0.30 -10.58 7.85
N ILE A 97 -1.27 -10.66 8.77
CA ILE A 97 -1.24 -11.66 9.86
C ILE A 97 -2.63 -12.24 10.12
N ILE A 98 -2.67 -13.49 10.58
CA ILE A 98 -3.92 -14.16 10.96
C ILE A 98 -4.37 -13.72 12.36
N ALA A 99 -3.42 -13.55 13.28
CA ALA A 99 -3.70 -13.19 14.66
C ALA A 99 -4.36 -11.81 14.80
N LYS A 100 -5.16 -11.65 15.85
CA LYS A 100 -5.85 -10.38 16.20
C LYS A 100 -4.99 -9.43 17.02
N ASN A 101 -3.90 -9.93 17.59
CA ASN A 101 -2.98 -9.19 18.44
C ASN A 101 -1.56 -9.66 18.15
N ALA A 102 -0.60 -8.74 18.22
CA ALA A 102 0.81 -9.03 18.10
C ALA A 102 1.60 -7.98 18.89
N ALA A 103 2.75 -8.38 19.42
CA ALA A 103 3.73 -7.49 20.01
C ALA A 103 5.02 -7.56 19.19
N VAL A 104 5.65 -6.40 18.99
CA VAL A 104 6.88 -6.30 18.21
C VAL A 104 8.00 -5.76 19.10
N GLU A 105 9.12 -6.47 19.11
CA GLU A 105 10.31 -6.09 19.86
C GLU A 105 11.55 -6.17 18.98
N LEU A 106 12.53 -5.31 19.23
CA LEU A 106 13.88 -5.46 18.68
C LEU A 106 14.61 -6.61 19.35
N ALA A 107 15.68 -7.12 18.72
CA ALA A 107 16.51 -8.19 19.28
C ALA A 107 17.12 -7.89 20.68
N ASN A 108 17.18 -6.61 21.08
CA ASN A 108 17.62 -6.19 22.40
C ASN A 108 16.47 -6.10 23.45
N GLY A 109 15.26 -6.54 23.12
CA GLY A 109 14.07 -6.49 23.98
C GLY A 109 13.36 -5.13 24.00
N THR A 110 13.75 -4.17 23.15
CA THR A 110 13.07 -2.86 23.08
C THR A 110 11.73 -3.02 22.37
N ALA A 111 10.63 -2.68 23.03
CA ALA A 111 9.30 -2.66 22.42
C ALA A 111 9.23 -1.63 21.28
N VAL A 112 8.58 -2.01 20.18
CA VAL A 112 8.42 -1.20 18.96
C VAL A 112 6.95 -0.82 18.82
N PRO A 113 6.62 0.45 18.53
CA PRO A 113 5.25 0.86 18.26
C PRO A 113 4.62 0.04 17.13
N SER A 114 3.58 -0.73 17.46
CA SER A 114 2.86 -1.59 16.52
C SER A 114 1.39 -1.72 16.89
N VAL A 115 0.53 -1.87 15.87
CA VAL A 115 -0.92 -2.06 16.02
C VAL A 115 -1.39 -3.12 15.03
N VAL A 116 -2.35 -3.94 15.44
CA VAL A 116 -3.05 -4.86 14.54
C VAL A 116 -4.40 -4.27 14.17
N VAL A 117 -4.66 -4.11 12.87
CA VAL A 117 -5.94 -3.61 12.36
C VAL A 117 -6.56 -4.61 11.38
N PRO A 118 -7.89 -4.61 11.21
CA PRO A 118 -8.52 -5.38 10.15
C PRO A 118 -7.94 -5.00 8.77
N PHE A 119 -7.61 -5.99 7.96
CA PHE A 119 -7.29 -5.75 6.56
C PHE A 119 -8.56 -5.30 5.84
N VAL A 120 -8.46 -4.21 5.09
CA VAL A 120 -9.56 -3.70 4.29
C VAL A 120 -9.36 -4.19 2.87
N PRO A 121 -10.08 -5.23 2.42
CA PRO A 121 -9.94 -5.71 1.07
C PRO A 121 -10.41 -4.62 0.10
N VAL A 122 -9.52 -4.29 -0.82
CA VAL A 122 -9.84 -3.34 -1.88
C VAL A 122 -10.32 -4.06 -3.15
N TYR A 123 -10.21 -5.39 -3.16
CA TYR A 123 -10.58 -6.24 -4.26
C TYR A 123 -12.02 -6.74 -4.10
N SER A 124 -12.79 -6.66 -5.17
CA SER A 124 -14.18 -7.13 -5.22
C SER A 124 -14.35 -8.65 -5.07
N GLN A 125 -13.27 -9.41 -5.24
CA GLN A 125 -13.26 -10.87 -5.13
C GLN A 125 -12.43 -11.25 -3.92
N PRO A 126 -12.92 -12.17 -3.06
CA PRO A 126 -12.12 -12.72 -1.98
C PRO A 126 -10.83 -13.33 -2.54
N ILE A 127 -9.69 -12.89 -2.01
CA ILE A 127 -8.41 -13.49 -2.32
C ILE A 127 -8.26 -14.70 -1.41
N ALA A 128 -8.08 -15.88 -1.99
CA ALA A 128 -7.88 -17.11 -1.23
C ALA A 128 -6.64 -16.97 -0.33
N ASN A 129 -6.77 -17.39 0.93
CA ASN A 129 -5.72 -17.32 1.96
C ASN A 129 -5.23 -15.90 2.32
N ALA A 130 -5.97 -14.85 1.95
CA ALA A 130 -5.67 -13.51 2.42
C ALA A 130 -5.81 -13.41 3.95
N ALA A 131 -4.81 -12.84 4.60
CA ALA A 131 -4.84 -12.66 6.04
C ALA A 131 -5.92 -11.61 6.42
N PRO A 132 -6.75 -11.86 7.45
CA PRO A 132 -7.83 -10.96 7.83
C PRO A 132 -7.35 -9.68 8.54
N HIS A 133 -6.10 -9.65 9.01
CA HIS A 133 -5.54 -8.52 9.72
C HIS A 133 -4.21 -8.07 9.11
N GLN A 134 -3.84 -6.84 9.44
CA GLN A 134 -2.60 -6.21 9.05
C GLN A 134 -1.90 -5.71 10.32
N LEU A 135 -0.66 -6.15 10.52
CA LEU A 135 0.25 -5.62 11.52
C LEU A 135 0.95 -4.39 10.95
N VAL A 136 0.76 -3.24 11.59
CA VAL A 136 1.40 -1.97 11.21
C VAL A 136 2.48 -1.65 12.24
N VAL A 137 3.72 -1.47 11.80
CA VAL A 137 4.90 -1.27 12.66
C VAL A 137 5.64 0.00 12.26
N GLN A 138 6.08 0.78 13.26
CA GLN A 138 7.00 1.88 13.06
C GLN A 138 8.45 1.41 13.19
N ALA A 139 9.15 1.26 12.06
CA ALA A 139 10.54 0.84 12.02
C ALA A 139 11.49 2.03 11.90
N HIS A 140 12.05 2.51 13.02
CA HIS A 140 13.12 3.52 13.01
C HIS A 140 14.49 2.87 12.84
N VAL A 141 15.14 3.11 11.70
CA VAL A 141 16.37 2.40 11.31
C VAL A 141 17.51 3.41 11.04
N PRO A 142 18.71 3.24 11.65
CA PRO A 142 19.86 4.11 11.41
C PRO A 142 20.36 4.10 9.95
N PRO A 143 21.18 5.09 9.55
CA PRO A 143 21.77 5.16 8.21
C PRO A 143 22.47 3.87 7.78
N LEU A 144 22.27 3.44 6.54
CA LEU A 144 23.00 2.33 5.90
C LEU A 144 23.07 1.06 6.77
N SER A 145 22.00 0.78 7.51
CA SER A 145 21.96 -0.28 8.52
C SER A 145 20.68 -1.09 8.42
N TRP A 146 20.61 -2.20 9.15
CA TRP A 146 19.38 -2.95 9.32
C TRP A 146 19.10 -3.24 10.78
N LEU A 147 17.83 -3.40 11.12
CA LEU A 147 17.38 -3.89 12.42
C LEU A 147 16.49 -5.11 12.25
N VAL A 148 16.54 -6.02 13.24
CA VAL A 148 15.72 -7.24 13.30
C VAL A 148 14.60 -7.05 14.31
N TYR A 149 13.39 -7.37 13.88
CA TYR A 149 12.15 -7.24 14.63
C TYR A 149 11.57 -8.63 14.87
N HIS A 150 11.23 -8.90 16.13
CA HIS A 150 10.62 -10.12 16.60
C HIS A 150 9.14 -9.90 16.84
N VAL A 151 8.30 -10.67 16.15
CA VAL A 151 6.85 -10.62 16.31
C VAL A 151 6.42 -11.80 17.18
N THR A 152 5.76 -11.48 18.29
CA THR A 152 5.21 -12.46 19.22
C THR A 152 3.71 -12.28 19.37
N PHE A 153 3.03 -13.35 19.76
CA PHE A 153 1.57 -13.42 19.82
C PHE A 153 1.15 -13.74 21.26
N PRO A 154 0.87 -12.72 22.09
CA PRO A 154 0.51 -12.93 23.48
C PRO A 154 -0.79 -13.72 23.59
N LYS A 155 -0.81 -14.75 24.45
CA LYS A 155 -2.06 -15.46 24.80
C LYS A 155 -3.05 -14.46 25.41
N ALA A 156 -4.30 -14.52 24.97
CA ALA A 156 -5.36 -13.55 25.27
C ALA A 156 -5.45 -13.17 26.77
N SER A 157 -4.77 -12.08 27.14
CA SER A 157 -5.04 -11.29 28.35
C SER A 157 -4.71 -9.81 28.18
N SER A 158 -4.27 -9.36 27.00
CA SER A 158 -4.18 -7.94 26.66
C SER A 158 -5.48 -7.56 25.93
N SER A 159 -6.23 -6.62 26.51
CA SER A 159 -7.40 -5.99 25.91
C SER A 159 -7.24 -5.81 24.40
N GLU A 160 -8.19 -6.30 23.60
CA GLU A 160 -8.30 -5.92 22.19
C GLU A 160 -8.14 -4.39 22.10
N GLU A 161 -7.25 -3.91 21.23
CA GLU A 161 -7.10 -2.48 21.04
C GLU A 161 -8.44 -1.92 20.58
N SER A 162 -9.02 -1.03 21.39
CA SER A 162 -10.35 -0.50 21.13
C SER A 162 -10.31 0.32 19.85
N THR A 163 -10.86 -0.22 18.77
CA THR A 163 -11.04 0.51 17.51
C THR A 163 -12.21 1.46 17.66
N LYS A 164 -11.97 2.76 17.42
CA LYS A 164 -13.03 3.78 17.32
C LYS A 164 -13.24 4.20 15.88
N GLY A 165 -14.35 4.87 15.59
CA GLY A 165 -14.52 5.61 14.34
C GLY A 165 -13.69 6.90 14.32
N TRP A 166 -13.62 7.54 13.16
CA TRP A 166 -13.19 8.94 13.08
C TRP A 166 -14.21 9.87 13.74
N ASP A 167 -13.78 11.07 14.10
CA ASP A 167 -14.60 12.06 14.79
C ASP A 167 -15.60 12.70 13.81
N VAL A 168 -16.87 12.76 14.17
CA VAL A 168 -17.92 13.40 13.35
C VAL A 168 -17.92 14.91 13.63
N VAL A 169 -17.57 15.71 12.63
CA VAL A 169 -17.55 17.19 12.74
C VAL A 169 -18.91 17.77 12.38
N THR A 170 -19.51 17.27 11.31
CA THR A 170 -20.89 17.53 10.88
C THR A 170 -21.49 16.24 10.34
N GLU A 171 -22.77 16.24 9.96
CA GLU A 171 -23.45 15.04 9.43
C GLU A 171 -22.70 14.36 8.26
N SER A 172 -21.95 15.11 7.45
CA SER A 172 -21.21 14.59 6.30
C SER A 172 -19.70 14.76 6.37
N ILE A 173 -19.14 15.34 7.45
CA ILE A 173 -17.70 15.59 7.57
C ILE A 173 -17.13 14.77 8.73
N MET A 174 -16.15 13.95 8.42
CA MET A 174 -15.40 13.13 9.37
C MET A 174 -13.96 13.62 9.47
N SER A 175 -13.38 13.52 10.65
CA SER A 175 -12.05 14.04 10.96
C SER A 175 -11.19 13.02 11.68
N ALA A 176 -9.91 12.98 11.32
CA ALA A 176 -8.87 12.33 12.09
C ALA A 176 -7.65 13.25 12.23
N GLU A 177 -6.90 13.05 13.30
CA GLU A 177 -5.68 13.80 13.54
C GLU A 177 -4.65 12.97 14.28
N ASN A 178 -3.39 13.31 14.06
CA ASN A 178 -2.26 12.91 14.89
C ASN A 178 -1.63 14.17 15.52
N GLU A 179 -0.37 14.10 15.97
CA GLU A 179 0.34 15.25 16.53
C GLU A 179 0.56 16.39 15.51
N PHE A 180 0.74 16.05 14.23
CA PHE A 180 1.23 16.96 13.19
C PHE A 180 0.15 17.48 12.24
N VAL A 181 -0.82 16.64 11.91
CA VAL A 181 -1.81 16.88 10.84
C VAL A 181 -3.22 16.55 11.33
N ARG A 182 -4.19 17.37 10.93
CA ARG A 182 -5.63 17.05 10.95
C ARG A 182 -6.15 16.96 9.53
N VAL A 183 -6.93 15.93 9.24
CA VAL A 183 -7.59 15.70 7.96
C VAL A 183 -9.09 15.66 8.14
N GLU A 184 -9.82 16.36 7.28
CA GLU A 184 -11.28 16.31 7.19
C GLU A 184 -11.66 15.74 5.83
N VAL A 185 -12.57 14.76 5.82
CA VAL A 185 -13.11 14.11 4.61
C VAL A 185 -14.62 14.16 4.60
N ASN A 186 -15.21 14.21 3.42
CA ASN A 186 -16.65 14.12 3.23
C ASN A 186 -17.07 12.65 3.16
N SER A 187 -17.93 12.19 4.06
CA SER A 187 -18.37 10.80 4.14
C SER A 187 -19.29 10.36 3.00
N VAL A 188 -19.94 11.31 2.32
CA VAL A 188 -20.86 11.09 1.21
C VAL A 188 -20.12 11.02 -0.14
N THR A 189 -19.10 11.86 -0.33
CA THR A 189 -18.37 11.97 -1.60
C THR A 189 -16.97 11.36 -1.58
N GLY A 190 -16.41 11.08 -0.39
CA GLY A 190 -15.04 10.61 -0.21
C GLY A 190 -13.99 11.70 -0.46
N SER A 191 -14.41 12.94 -0.76
CA SER A 191 -13.50 14.06 -1.03
C SER A 191 -12.74 14.45 0.23
N LEU A 192 -11.45 14.77 0.07
CA LEU A 192 -10.76 15.62 1.03
C LEU A 192 -11.51 16.95 1.11
N VAL A 193 -11.68 17.45 2.32
CA VAL A 193 -12.30 18.75 2.60
C VAL A 193 -11.23 19.72 3.10
N SER A 194 -10.38 19.27 4.01
CA SER A 194 -9.27 20.09 4.48
C SER A 194 -8.09 19.28 5.03
N LEU A 195 -6.93 19.90 4.99
CA LEU A 195 -5.71 19.47 5.66
C LEU A 195 -5.21 20.61 6.53
N THR A 196 -4.96 20.35 7.80
CA THR A 196 -4.44 21.35 8.73
C THR A 196 -3.08 20.92 9.26
N ASN A 197 -2.06 21.75 9.05
CA ASN A 197 -0.76 21.58 9.70
C ASN A 197 -0.84 22.16 11.11
N LYS A 198 -0.73 21.31 12.14
CA LYS A 198 -0.94 21.69 13.54
C LYS A 198 0.20 22.53 14.12
N ALA A 199 1.42 22.43 13.57
CA ALA A 199 2.54 23.24 14.04
C ALA A 199 2.40 24.72 13.61
N THR A 200 2.00 24.94 12.35
CA THR A 200 1.84 26.28 11.78
C THR A 200 0.43 26.84 11.90
N GLN A 201 -0.54 26.02 12.32
CA GLN A 201 -1.99 26.31 12.31
C GLN A 201 -2.53 26.67 10.91
N THR A 202 -1.82 26.27 9.85
CA THR A 202 -2.26 26.51 8.47
C THR A 202 -3.31 25.48 8.06
N LYS A 203 -4.52 25.95 7.74
CA LYS A 203 -5.60 25.12 7.18
C LYS A 203 -5.68 25.33 5.67
N LEU A 204 -5.50 24.27 4.91
CA LEU A 204 -5.70 24.21 3.46
C LEU A 204 -7.05 23.55 3.18
N ASN A 205 -7.95 24.26 2.52
CA ASN A 205 -9.17 23.67 2.01
C ASN A 205 -8.85 22.96 0.69
N VAL A 206 -9.28 21.71 0.57
CA VAL A 206 -9.01 20.84 -0.58
C VAL A 206 -10.35 20.33 -1.10
N THR A 207 -10.43 20.06 -2.39
CA THR A 207 -11.52 19.29 -2.98
C THR A 207 -10.91 18.25 -3.89
N SER A 208 -11.24 16.98 -3.69
CA SER A 208 -10.72 15.86 -4.47
C SER A 208 -11.86 15.04 -5.07
N SER A 209 -11.58 14.45 -6.23
CA SER A 209 -12.50 13.54 -6.91
C SER A 209 -11.71 12.55 -7.76
N LEU A 210 -12.28 11.35 -7.94
CA LEU A 210 -11.79 10.36 -8.88
C LEU A 210 -12.71 10.37 -10.11
N LEU A 211 -12.13 10.62 -11.28
CA LEU A 211 -12.84 10.87 -12.53
C LEU A 211 -12.16 10.10 -13.67
N TYR A 212 -12.87 9.91 -14.79
CA TYR A 212 -12.30 9.31 -15.98
C TYR A 212 -12.67 10.06 -17.26
N TYR A 213 -11.84 9.93 -18.30
CA TYR A 213 -12.15 10.38 -19.66
C TYR A 213 -12.72 9.22 -20.47
N GLN A 214 -13.74 9.50 -21.29
CA GLN A 214 -14.18 8.54 -22.29
C GLN A 214 -13.25 8.62 -23.50
N ALA A 215 -12.61 7.51 -23.88
CA ALA A 215 -11.72 7.44 -25.04
C ALA A 215 -12.47 7.66 -26.36
N TYR A 216 -11.86 8.40 -27.29
CA TYR A 216 -12.26 8.38 -28.70
C TYR A 216 -11.79 7.07 -29.32
N GLY A 217 -12.70 6.32 -29.94
CA GLY A 217 -12.38 5.06 -30.60
C GLY A 217 -13.21 4.87 -31.86
N LYS A 218 -12.55 4.76 -33.01
CA LYS A 218 -13.17 4.47 -34.30
C LYS A 218 -12.35 3.42 -35.03
N GLN A 219 -13.00 2.33 -35.45
CA GLN A 219 -12.31 1.24 -36.13
C GLN A 219 -11.58 1.73 -37.38
N GLY A 220 -10.28 1.44 -37.49
CA GLY A 220 -9.43 1.86 -38.61
C GLY A 220 -8.95 3.31 -38.55
N ASP A 221 -9.32 4.08 -37.53
CA ASP A 221 -8.84 5.44 -37.32
C ASP A 221 -7.56 5.43 -36.46
N SER A 222 -6.44 5.82 -37.06
CA SER A 222 -5.14 5.90 -36.39
C SER A 222 -5.09 6.94 -35.27
N CYS A 223 -6.06 7.85 -35.20
CA CYS A 223 -6.18 8.83 -34.14
C CYS A 223 -7.00 8.29 -32.94
N SER A 224 -7.46 7.04 -32.94
CA SER A 224 -8.12 6.47 -31.76
C SER A 224 -7.19 6.45 -30.54
N SER A 225 -7.75 6.64 -29.34
CA SER A 225 -6.96 6.52 -28.11
C SER A 225 -6.45 5.09 -27.94
N GLY A 226 -5.25 4.94 -27.39
CA GLY A 226 -4.63 3.65 -27.14
C GLY A 226 -3.38 3.80 -26.27
N ALA A 227 -2.49 2.81 -26.30
CA ALA A 227 -1.28 2.79 -25.47
C ALA A 227 -0.39 4.02 -25.67
N TYR A 228 -0.29 4.54 -26.90
CA TYR A 228 0.54 5.71 -27.22
C TYR A 228 -0.22 7.04 -27.13
N LEU A 229 -1.48 7.05 -27.57
CA LEU A 229 -2.24 8.28 -27.78
C LEU A 229 -3.34 8.44 -26.73
N PHE A 230 -3.26 9.51 -25.96
CA PHE A 230 -4.38 9.99 -25.16
C PHE A 230 -5.27 10.91 -26.02
N HIS A 231 -6.38 10.36 -26.53
CA HIS A 231 -7.36 11.11 -27.31
C HIS A 231 -8.76 10.89 -26.70
N PRO A 232 -9.18 11.75 -25.77
CA PRO A 232 -10.52 11.66 -25.21
C PRO A 232 -11.57 12.09 -26.26
N ASN A 233 -12.74 11.47 -26.22
CA ASN A 233 -13.86 11.77 -27.13
C ASN A 233 -14.33 13.22 -27.02
N THR A 234 -14.24 13.79 -25.82
CA THR A 234 -14.45 15.21 -25.54
C THR A 234 -13.53 15.65 -24.40
N SER A 235 -13.43 16.95 -24.12
CA SER A 235 -12.72 17.45 -22.92
C SER A 235 -13.47 17.20 -21.62
N ALA A 236 -14.66 16.58 -21.64
CA ALA A 236 -15.45 16.29 -20.46
C ALA A 236 -14.89 15.11 -19.66
N VAL A 237 -15.06 15.18 -18.35
CA VAL A 237 -14.74 14.13 -17.38
C VAL A 237 -16.03 13.51 -16.86
N HIS A 238 -15.95 12.25 -16.45
CA HIS A 238 -17.07 11.47 -15.94
C HIS A 238 -16.79 11.01 -14.52
N ASN A 239 -17.83 11.05 -13.68
CA ASN A 239 -17.75 10.59 -12.29
C ASN A 239 -17.66 9.06 -12.23
N LEU A 240 -16.90 8.54 -11.26
CA LEU A 240 -17.08 7.17 -10.80
C LEU A 240 -18.50 6.97 -10.21
N PRO A 241 -18.97 5.72 -10.04
CA PRO A 241 -20.20 5.44 -9.32
C PRO A 241 -20.22 6.08 -7.93
N ALA A 242 -21.40 6.44 -7.44
CA ALA A 242 -21.53 6.96 -6.08
C ALA A 242 -20.97 5.97 -5.04
N ILE A 243 -20.52 6.51 -3.90
CA ILE A 243 -19.98 5.70 -2.81
C ILE A 243 -21.07 4.76 -2.29
N SER A 244 -20.76 3.47 -2.32
CA SER A 244 -21.61 2.37 -1.86
C SER A 244 -21.44 2.06 -0.37
N GLY A 245 -20.33 2.49 0.22
CA GLY A 245 -20.03 2.32 1.63
C GLY A 245 -18.69 2.94 2.00
N HIS A 246 -18.54 3.26 3.28
CA HIS A 246 -17.27 3.70 3.85
C HIS A 246 -17.08 3.06 5.22
N ASN A 247 -15.82 2.91 5.63
CA ASN A 247 -15.47 2.44 6.97
C ASN A 247 -14.26 3.23 7.45
N CYS A 248 -14.40 3.92 8.57
CA CYS A 248 -13.32 4.66 9.18
C CYS A 248 -12.97 4.04 10.53
N LEU A 249 -11.69 3.71 10.72
CA LEU A 249 -11.14 3.16 11.95
C LEU A 249 -10.06 4.07 12.52
N LYS A 250 -9.94 4.06 13.85
CA LYS A 250 -8.99 4.85 14.61
C LYS A 250 -8.48 4.02 15.80
N THR A 251 -7.17 3.90 15.86
CA THR A 251 -6.37 3.35 16.96
C THR A 251 -5.39 4.44 17.43
N PRO A 252 -4.64 4.25 18.53
CA PRO A 252 -3.61 5.20 18.93
C PRO A 252 -2.51 5.41 17.87
N LEU A 253 -2.20 4.40 17.06
CA LEU A 253 -1.10 4.45 16.08
C LEU A 253 -1.55 4.69 14.64
N LEU A 254 -2.80 4.40 14.31
CA LEU A 254 -3.34 4.51 12.94
C LEU A 254 -4.80 4.97 12.95
N ALA A 255 -5.07 6.01 12.19
CA ALA A 255 -6.39 6.33 11.68
C ALA A 255 -6.45 6.01 10.19
N SER A 256 -7.46 5.27 9.73
CA SER A 256 -7.71 5.08 8.31
C SER A 256 -9.19 5.18 7.97
N CYS A 257 -9.51 5.64 6.77
CA CYS A 257 -10.87 5.61 6.27
C CYS A 257 -10.90 5.21 4.79
N VAL A 258 -11.70 4.18 4.48
CA VAL A 258 -11.89 3.67 3.11
C VAL A 258 -13.27 4.08 2.58
N PHE A 259 -13.33 4.38 1.29
CA PHE A 259 -14.52 4.71 0.52
C PHE A 259 -14.62 3.77 -0.68
N GLN A 260 -15.75 3.09 -0.85
CA GLN A 260 -15.97 2.11 -1.93
C GLN A 260 -16.87 2.68 -3.03
N PHE A 261 -16.33 2.80 -4.25
CA PHE A 261 -17.04 3.31 -5.44
C PHE A 261 -17.72 2.15 -6.19
N GLY A 262 -18.71 1.53 -5.54
CA GLY A 262 -19.36 0.32 -6.05
C GLY A 262 -18.34 -0.80 -6.31
N THR A 263 -18.37 -1.38 -7.50
CA THR A 263 -17.40 -2.41 -7.94
C THR A 263 -16.20 -1.84 -8.71
N TRP A 264 -16.13 -0.52 -8.88
CA TRP A 264 -15.12 0.15 -9.71
C TRP A 264 -13.83 0.47 -8.96
N GLY A 265 -13.82 0.41 -7.64
CA GLY A 265 -12.60 0.72 -6.89
C GLY A 265 -12.85 1.28 -5.50
N SER A 266 -11.76 1.69 -4.86
CA SER A 266 -11.78 2.33 -3.55
C SER A 266 -10.79 3.49 -3.46
N LEU A 267 -11.01 4.32 -2.45
CA LEU A 267 -10.11 5.38 -2.00
C LEU A 267 -9.91 5.25 -0.50
N GLN A 268 -8.67 5.25 -0.04
CA GLN A 268 -8.33 5.14 1.37
C GLN A 268 -7.42 6.29 1.80
N TYR A 269 -7.75 6.87 2.94
CA TYR A 269 -6.88 7.80 3.66
C TYR A 269 -6.27 7.08 4.86
N LYS A 270 -4.96 7.18 5.04
CA LYS A 270 -4.23 6.65 6.21
C LYS A 270 -3.45 7.80 6.86
N LEU A 271 -3.53 7.87 8.19
CA LEU A 271 -2.79 8.81 9.02
C LEU A 271 -2.27 8.06 10.25
N ARG A 272 -0.97 7.81 10.28
CA ARG A 272 -0.29 7.17 11.41
C ARG A 272 0.17 8.20 12.42
N ALA A 273 0.42 7.77 13.66
CA ALA A 273 0.82 8.68 14.74
C ALA A 273 2.07 9.53 14.40
N TRP A 274 2.98 8.98 13.59
CA TRP A 274 4.25 9.62 13.18
C TRP A 274 4.23 10.32 11.82
N ASP A 275 3.11 10.33 11.12
CA ASP A 275 3.04 10.90 9.78
C ASP A 275 2.98 12.44 9.82
N HIS A 276 3.79 13.09 8.99
CA HIS A 276 3.66 14.54 8.74
C HIS A 276 2.76 14.86 7.53
N SER A 277 2.16 13.84 6.91
CA SER A 277 1.32 13.92 5.72
C SER A 277 0.27 12.81 5.72
N VAL A 278 -0.90 13.05 5.12
CA VAL A 278 -1.89 11.98 4.90
C VAL A 278 -1.46 11.12 3.73
N VAL A 279 -1.49 9.80 3.89
CA VAL A 279 -1.34 8.87 2.77
C VAL A 279 -2.69 8.67 2.11
N VAL A 280 -2.71 8.81 0.79
CA VAL A 280 -3.87 8.55 -0.05
C VAL A 280 -3.56 7.34 -0.92
N GLU A 281 -4.34 6.29 -0.78
CA GLU A 281 -4.22 5.06 -1.55
C GLU A 281 -5.51 4.87 -2.34
N TRP A 282 -5.40 4.48 -3.62
CA TRP A 282 -6.57 4.20 -4.44
C TRP A 282 -6.38 2.89 -5.17
N THR A 283 -7.49 2.25 -5.49
CA THR A 283 -7.52 1.10 -6.39
C THR A 283 -8.62 1.33 -7.38
N VAL A 284 -8.31 1.14 -8.66
CA VAL A 284 -9.27 1.25 -9.75
C VAL A 284 -9.41 -0.11 -10.39
N ARG A 285 -10.66 -0.50 -10.62
CA ARG A 285 -11.05 -1.67 -11.38
C ARG A 285 -11.89 -1.21 -12.56
N TYR A 286 -11.41 -1.53 -13.76
CA TYR A 286 -12.21 -1.38 -14.96
C TYR A 286 -12.84 -2.74 -15.31
N THR A 287 -14.16 -2.81 -15.33
CA THR A 287 -14.87 -4.01 -15.78
C THR A 287 -15.22 -3.83 -17.26
N GLY A 288 -14.56 -4.59 -18.16
CA GLY A 288 -14.88 -4.56 -19.59
C GLY A 288 -13.69 -4.79 -20.53
N PHE A 289 -12.47 -4.58 -20.07
CA PHE A 289 -11.23 -4.96 -20.75
C PHE A 289 -10.18 -5.34 -19.72
N THR A 290 -9.25 -6.23 -20.10
CA THR A 290 -8.01 -6.50 -19.36
C THR A 290 -7.24 -5.19 -19.26
N VAL A 291 -7.45 -4.44 -18.17
CA VAL A 291 -6.51 -3.39 -17.77
C VAL A 291 -5.37 -4.13 -17.11
N VAL A 292 -4.27 -4.28 -17.83
CA VAL A 292 -2.98 -4.57 -17.23
C VAL A 292 -2.50 -3.25 -16.65
N SER A 293 -2.91 -2.96 -15.41
CA SER A 293 -2.25 -1.95 -14.59
C SER A 293 -1.19 -2.67 -13.77
N PHE A 294 0.05 -2.24 -13.93
CA PHE A 294 1.19 -2.56 -13.07
C PHE A 294 1.10 -1.78 -11.76
#